data_AF-A0A7X1BAL7-F1
#
_entry.id   AF-A0A7X1BAL7-F1
#
_cell.length_a   1.000
_cell.length_b   1.000
_cell.length_c   1.000
_cell.angle_alpha   90.00
_cell.angle_beta   90.00
_cell.angle_gamma   90.00
#
_symmetry.space_group_name_H-M   'P 1'
#
loop_
_entity.id
_entity.type
_entity.pdbx_description
1 polymer ?
#
loop_
_entity_poly.entity_id
_entity_poly.type
_entity_poly.pdbx_seq_one_letter_code
_entity_poly.pdbx_strand_id
1 'polypeptide(L)'
;MLFSTLQKAFFNASDGAYSIVTDDERFNSQITLTDSDGESQIAISHYESKGIEIPRLKTAGRKLPICIWGNEVSTSESQLAVNYPKPTGNELRIYRNVRQGFSYESGDVWFIYRSEGRLFVGSMPVAQWRSIGTRDENDSAFQETIEHDSSSSIPDLIDYSGQRIPRDPAIAREAISRSQHLCAYTGKPTPFTSRRTGYPYLEAHHLIPLGLQSQFDFRLDCVENIVALNPLWHRAIHHAVPPTVSEIVTRLAERRAAFLGHHGLSPADLIRLYGCEEIA
;
A
#
# COMPACT_ATOMS: atom_id res chain seq x y z
N MET A 1 -6.46 12.63 1.94
CA MET A 1 -5.20 12.47 1.18
C MET A 1 -5.41 11.67 -0.10
N LEU A 2 -4.60 11.90 -1.15
CA LEU A 2 -4.65 11.11 -2.40
C LEU A 2 -3.89 9.79 -2.30
N PHE A 3 -4.34 8.77 -3.02
CA PHE A 3 -3.65 7.48 -3.15
C PHE A 3 -2.25 7.66 -3.75
N SER A 4 -1.24 7.07 -3.09
CA SER A 4 0.10 6.92 -3.65
C SER A 4 0.18 5.70 -4.57
N THR A 5 1.36 5.43 -5.14
CA THR A 5 1.65 4.23 -5.93
C THR A 5 1.24 2.94 -5.21
N LEU A 6 1.45 2.87 -3.89
CA LEU A 6 1.12 1.70 -3.09
C LEU A 6 -0.38 1.40 -3.10
N GLN A 7 -1.21 2.38 -2.75
CA GLN A 7 -2.65 2.21 -2.71
C GLN A 7 -3.23 1.98 -4.10
N LYS A 8 -2.73 2.68 -5.13
CA LYS A 8 -3.16 2.47 -6.52
C LYS A 8 -2.89 1.03 -6.96
N ALA A 9 -1.73 0.49 -6.65
CA ALA A 9 -1.40 -0.90 -6.96
C ALA A 9 -2.33 -1.86 -6.20
N PHE A 10 -2.43 -1.72 -4.89
CA PHE A 10 -3.22 -2.63 -4.03
C PHE A 10 -4.70 -2.70 -4.42
N PHE A 11 -5.32 -1.55 -4.72
CA PHE A 11 -6.73 -1.48 -5.11
C PHE A 11 -6.96 -1.62 -6.62
N ASN A 12 -5.91 -1.82 -7.43
CA ASN A 12 -5.96 -1.71 -8.88
C ASN A 12 -6.70 -0.43 -9.34
N ALA A 13 -6.36 0.69 -8.72
CA ALA A 13 -7.07 1.96 -8.87
C ALA A 13 -6.38 2.89 -9.87
N SER A 14 -7.16 3.55 -10.72
CA SER A 14 -6.67 4.66 -11.56
C SER A 14 -6.30 5.88 -10.69
N ASP A 15 -7.11 6.13 -9.67
CA ASP A 15 -6.96 7.20 -8.69
C ASP A 15 -7.84 6.91 -7.47
N GLY A 16 -7.54 7.58 -6.37
CA GLY A 16 -8.25 7.41 -5.12
C GLY A 16 -7.82 8.44 -4.08
N ALA A 17 -8.60 8.50 -2.99
CA ALA A 17 -8.34 9.31 -1.82
C ALA A 17 -8.83 8.58 -0.57
N TYR A 18 -8.31 8.99 0.58
CA TYR A 18 -8.61 8.42 1.88
C TYR A 18 -8.38 9.45 2.99
N SER A 19 -9.08 9.28 4.10
CA SER A 19 -8.90 10.06 5.33
C SER A 19 -9.21 9.21 6.56
N ILE A 20 -8.84 9.70 7.74
CA ILE A 20 -9.21 9.06 9.01
C ILE A 20 -10.67 9.39 9.33
N VAL A 21 -11.43 8.37 9.71
CA VAL A 21 -12.77 8.56 10.26
C VAL A 21 -12.66 9.18 11.64
N THR A 22 -13.21 10.38 11.78
CA THR A 22 -13.25 11.09 13.06
C THR A 22 -14.32 10.54 14.00
N ASP A 23 -14.19 10.82 15.31
CA ASP A 23 -15.22 10.47 16.30
C ASP A 23 -16.59 11.06 15.92
N ASP A 24 -16.62 12.30 15.45
CA ASP A 24 -17.85 12.97 15.00
C ASP A 24 -18.49 12.25 13.80
N GLU A 25 -17.67 11.84 12.83
CA GLU A 25 -18.15 11.09 11.66
C GLU A 25 -18.66 9.70 11.99
N ARG A 26 -18.13 9.05 13.02
CA ARG A 26 -18.64 7.75 13.50
C ARG A 26 -20.10 7.84 13.94
N PHE A 27 -20.46 8.91 14.66
CA PHE A 27 -21.82 9.11 15.15
C PHE A 27 -22.74 9.66 14.05
N ASN A 28 -22.17 10.29 13.03
CA ASN A 28 -22.89 10.69 11.85
C ASN A 28 -23.14 9.47 10.94
N SER A 29 -24.36 9.31 10.44
CA SER A 29 -24.68 8.24 9.47
C SER A 29 -24.13 8.54 8.06
N GLN A 30 -23.05 9.30 7.95
CA GLN A 30 -22.50 9.84 6.70
C GLN A 30 -21.02 10.24 6.88
N ILE A 31 -20.28 10.21 5.78
CA ILE A 31 -18.95 10.80 5.64
C ILE A 31 -19.04 12.03 4.74
N THR A 32 -18.27 13.06 5.06
CA THR A 32 -18.15 14.26 4.23
C THR A 32 -16.91 14.14 3.37
N LEU A 33 -17.09 14.25 2.06
CA LEU A 33 -16.00 14.23 1.09
C LEU A 33 -15.38 15.63 1.07
N THR A 34 -14.10 15.73 1.39
CA THR A 34 -13.38 17.00 1.43
C THR A 34 -12.74 17.31 0.07
N ASP A 35 -12.84 18.58 -0.34
CA ASP A 35 -12.20 19.07 -1.58
C ASP A 35 -10.66 19.10 -1.43
N SER A 36 -10.16 19.37 -0.22
CA SER A 36 -8.72 19.47 0.09
C SER A 36 -7.94 18.21 -0.22
N ASP A 37 -8.61 17.07 -0.09
CA ASP A 37 -8.00 15.74 -0.15
C ASP A 37 -8.29 15.00 -1.47
N GLY A 38 -9.05 15.63 -2.36
CA GLY A 38 -9.44 15.11 -3.68
C GLY A 38 -10.61 14.13 -3.67
N GLU A 39 -11.15 13.79 -2.51
CA GLU A 39 -12.24 12.81 -2.34
C GLU A 39 -13.49 13.20 -3.12
N SER A 40 -13.92 14.46 -2.97
CA SER A 40 -15.08 15.00 -3.66
C SER A 40 -14.86 15.04 -5.17
N GLN A 41 -13.67 15.43 -5.62
CA GLN A 41 -13.32 15.54 -7.04
C GLN A 41 -13.36 14.17 -7.74
N ILE A 42 -12.94 13.10 -7.04
CA ILE A 42 -13.04 11.72 -7.55
C ILE A 42 -14.51 11.34 -7.77
N ALA A 43 -15.36 11.58 -6.78
CA ALA A 43 -16.80 11.28 -6.89
C ALA A 43 -17.48 12.12 -7.97
N ILE A 44 -17.22 13.43 -8.00
CA ILE A 44 -17.81 14.37 -8.97
C ILE A 44 -17.43 13.97 -10.38
N SER A 45 -16.12 13.85 -10.66
CA SER A 45 -15.67 13.51 -12.01
C SER A 45 -16.14 12.12 -12.47
N HIS A 46 -16.31 11.17 -11.54
CA HIS A 46 -16.92 9.88 -11.85
C HIS A 46 -18.35 10.04 -12.36
N TYR A 47 -19.21 10.72 -11.60
CA TYR A 47 -20.62 10.84 -11.96
C TYR A 47 -20.83 11.74 -13.18
N GLU A 48 -20.07 12.83 -13.31
CA GLU A 48 -20.09 13.69 -14.50
C GLU A 48 -19.73 12.92 -15.78
N SER A 49 -18.70 12.07 -15.72
CA SER A 49 -18.31 11.23 -16.86
C SER A 49 -19.41 10.25 -17.31
N LYS A 50 -20.36 9.93 -16.42
CA LYS A 50 -21.53 9.08 -16.69
C LYS A 50 -22.81 9.88 -16.95
N GLY A 51 -22.75 11.20 -17.02
CA GLY A 51 -23.93 12.07 -17.19
C GLY A 51 -24.89 12.05 -15.98
N ILE A 52 -24.38 11.70 -14.79
CA ILE A 52 -25.16 11.61 -13.56
C ILE A 52 -24.95 12.89 -12.75
N GLU A 53 -25.98 13.71 -12.60
CA GLU A 53 -25.91 14.93 -11.79
C GLU A 53 -26.15 14.61 -10.30
N ILE A 54 -25.19 14.91 -9.42
CA ILE A 54 -25.35 14.71 -7.96
C ILE A 54 -26.39 15.70 -7.42
N PRO A 55 -27.42 15.25 -6.67
CA PRO A 55 -28.51 16.12 -6.27
C PRO A 55 -28.13 17.05 -5.11
N ARG A 56 -28.82 18.17 -5.01
CA ARG A 56 -28.81 19.05 -3.83
C ARG A 56 -30.06 18.79 -2.99
N LEU A 57 -29.92 18.07 -1.87
CA LEU A 57 -31.03 17.62 -1.02
C LEU A 57 -30.72 17.86 0.45
N LYS A 58 -31.66 18.42 1.22
CA LYS A 58 -31.48 18.67 2.66
C LYS A 58 -31.26 17.38 3.48
N THR A 59 -31.87 16.26 3.07
CA THR A 59 -31.82 14.97 3.78
C THR A 59 -31.78 13.78 2.82
N ALA A 60 -31.32 12.63 3.33
CA ALA A 60 -31.34 11.29 2.74
C ALA A 60 -30.58 11.06 1.42
N GLY A 61 -30.26 12.11 0.65
CA GLY A 61 -29.56 12.04 -0.62
C GLY A 61 -30.26 11.22 -1.72
N ARG A 62 -29.59 11.01 -2.86
CA ARG A 62 -30.05 10.10 -3.92
C ARG A 62 -29.14 8.90 -3.98
N LYS A 63 -29.75 7.72 -4.11
CA LYS A 63 -29.05 6.47 -4.37
C LYS A 63 -28.33 6.53 -5.71
N LEU A 64 -27.01 6.51 -5.67
CA LEU A 64 -26.14 6.50 -6.84
C LEU A 64 -25.32 5.21 -6.87
N PRO A 65 -24.91 4.73 -8.06
CA PRO A 65 -24.10 3.52 -8.17
C PRO A 65 -22.71 3.70 -7.57
N ILE A 66 -22.38 2.90 -6.55
CA ILE A 66 -21.09 2.84 -5.87
C ILE A 66 -20.83 1.39 -5.46
N CYS A 67 -19.64 0.87 -5.73
CA CYS A 67 -19.19 -0.44 -5.26
C CYS A 67 -18.64 -0.33 -3.82
N ILE A 68 -18.82 -1.38 -3.02
CA ILE A 68 -18.30 -1.43 -1.64
C ILE A 68 -17.15 -2.44 -1.62
N TRP A 69 -15.95 -1.97 -1.26
CA TRP A 69 -14.77 -2.81 -1.16
C TRP A 69 -14.91 -3.86 -0.06
N GLY A 70 -14.32 -5.05 -0.26
CA GLY A 70 -14.35 -6.16 0.69
C GLY A 70 -15.64 -6.99 0.69
N ASN A 71 -16.63 -6.65 -0.15
CA ASN A 71 -17.84 -7.44 -0.30
C ASN A 71 -17.69 -8.38 -1.53
N GLU A 72 -17.37 -9.65 -1.28
CA GLU A 72 -17.22 -10.73 -2.30
C GLU A 72 -18.47 -10.90 -3.20
N VAL A 73 -19.63 -10.34 -2.78
CA VAL A 73 -20.91 -10.42 -3.51
C VAL A 73 -21.07 -9.31 -4.57
N SER A 74 -20.16 -8.35 -4.69
CA SER A 74 -20.39 -7.13 -5.49
C SER A 74 -20.08 -7.23 -7.01
N THR A 75 -20.59 -8.27 -7.67
CA THR A 75 -20.86 -8.15 -9.13
C THR A 75 -21.98 -7.14 -9.42
N SER A 76 -22.82 -6.80 -8.44
CA SER A 76 -23.83 -5.75 -8.53
C SER A 76 -23.35 -4.46 -7.85
N GLU A 77 -23.33 -3.34 -8.60
CA GLU A 77 -23.11 -2.01 -8.04
C GLU A 77 -24.07 -1.78 -6.85
N SER A 78 -23.51 -1.47 -5.67
CA SER A 78 -24.35 -1.04 -4.55
C SER A 78 -24.91 0.36 -4.84
N GLN A 79 -25.91 0.76 -4.06
CA GLN A 79 -26.54 2.06 -4.20
C GLN A 79 -26.51 2.80 -2.88
N LEU A 80 -25.45 3.57 -2.68
CA LEU A 80 -25.28 4.44 -1.54
C LEU A 80 -25.92 5.81 -1.83
N ALA A 81 -26.47 6.43 -0.80
CA ALA A 81 -27.03 7.75 -0.97
C ALA A 81 -25.90 8.80 -0.98
N VAL A 82 -25.97 9.70 -1.96
CA VAL A 82 -25.00 10.78 -2.18
C VAL A 82 -25.75 12.09 -2.40
N ASN A 83 -25.26 13.19 -1.81
CA ASN A 83 -25.81 14.53 -2.05
C ASN A 83 -24.87 15.67 -1.68
N TYR A 84 -25.22 16.86 -2.18
CA TYR A 84 -24.90 18.11 -1.51
C TYR A 84 -26.02 18.44 -0.51
N PRO A 85 -25.74 18.59 0.80
CA PRO A 85 -26.74 18.85 1.84
C PRO A 85 -27.25 20.30 1.81
N LYS A 86 -26.46 21.22 1.26
CA LYS A 86 -26.72 22.66 1.23
C LYS A 86 -27.15 23.12 -0.17
N PRO A 87 -28.07 24.10 -0.27
CA PRO A 87 -28.45 24.71 -1.56
C PRO A 87 -27.25 25.31 -2.31
N THR A 88 -26.29 25.85 -1.56
CA THR A 88 -25.04 26.43 -2.05
C THR A 88 -23.86 25.82 -1.29
N GLY A 89 -22.72 25.62 -1.97
CA GLY A 89 -21.51 25.02 -1.42
C GLY A 89 -21.17 23.66 -2.04
N ASN A 90 -19.98 23.17 -1.71
CA ASN A 90 -19.36 22.00 -2.33
C ASN A 90 -19.28 20.77 -1.41
N GLU A 91 -19.82 20.88 -0.19
CA GLU A 91 -19.84 19.79 0.77
C GLU A 91 -20.60 18.59 0.19
N LEU A 92 -19.89 17.54 -0.18
CA LEU A 92 -20.46 16.32 -0.74
C LEU A 92 -20.51 15.26 0.36
N ARG A 93 -21.60 14.50 0.47
CA ARG A 93 -21.75 13.47 1.51
C ARG A 93 -22.10 12.12 0.90
N ILE A 94 -21.56 11.06 1.50
CA ILE A 94 -21.96 9.67 1.26
C ILE A 94 -22.51 9.10 2.56
N TYR A 95 -23.70 8.52 2.51
CA TYR A 95 -24.37 7.96 3.70
C TYR A 95 -23.95 6.52 3.98
N ARG A 96 -23.71 6.23 5.26
CA ARG A 96 -23.44 4.90 5.81
C ARG A 96 -24.61 3.96 5.52
N ASN A 97 -24.31 2.72 5.14
CA ASN A 97 -25.32 1.68 4.93
C ASN A 97 -24.79 0.31 5.36
N VAL A 98 -24.98 0.01 6.65
CA VAL A 98 -24.52 -1.25 7.27
C VAL A 98 -25.08 -2.48 6.55
N ARG A 99 -26.32 -2.42 6.05
CA ARG A 99 -26.95 -3.55 5.33
C ARG A 99 -26.28 -3.86 3.99
N GLN A 100 -25.72 -2.85 3.33
CA GLN A 100 -24.96 -3.04 2.08
C GLN A 100 -23.46 -3.28 2.33
N GLY A 101 -23.01 -3.16 3.59
CA GLY A 101 -21.62 -3.37 3.99
C GLY A 101 -20.78 -2.09 4.07
N PHE A 102 -21.34 -0.91 3.77
CA PHE A 102 -20.62 0.35 3.95
C PHE A 102 -20.77 0.84 5.38
N SER A 103 -19.77 0.51 6.20
CA SER A 103 -19.70 0.79 7.63
C SER A 103 -18.25 1.04 8.03
N TYR A 104 -18.06 1.81 9.09
CA TYR A 104 -16.75 2.25 9.56
C TYR A 104 -16.83 2.62 11.05
N GLU A 105 -15.70 2.54 11.74
CA GLU A 105 -15.51 2.97 13.13
C GLU A 105 -14.54 4.14 13.22
N SER A 106 -14.55 4.84 14.36
CA SER A 106 -13.60 5.94 14.60
C SER A 106 -12.17 5.39 14.61
N GLY A 107 -11.27 6.10 13.93
CA GLY A 107 -9.89 5.67 13.74
C GLY A 107 -9.69 4.64 12.62
N ASP A 108 -10.72 4.28 11.86
CA ASP A 108 -10.52 3.61 10.58
C ASP A 108 -9.97 4.58 9.52
N VAL A 109 -9.30 4.03 8.51
CA VAL A 109 -9.08 4.72 7.24
C VAL A 109 -10.26 4.40 6.34
N TRP A 110 -11.04 5.42 5.99
CA TRP A 110 -12.02 5.31 4.92
C TRP A 110 -11.41 5.77 3.61
N PHE A 111 -11.88 5.22 2.49
CA PHE A 111 -11.32 5.51 1.20
C PHE A 111 -12.36 5.47 0.08
N ILE A 112 -12.06 6.21 -0.98
CA ILE A 112 -12.81 6.27 -2.24
C ILE A 112 -11.82 6.16 -3.40
N TYR A 113 -12.13 5.34 -4.41
CA TYR A 113 -11.26 5.20 -5.58
C TYR A 113 -12.01 4.77 -6.81
N ARG A 114 -11.39 4.93 -7.98
CA ARG A 114 -11.90 4.41 -9.25
C ARG A 114 -11.06 3.25 -9.72
N SER A 115 -11.72 2.19 -10.14
CA SER A 115 -11.11 1.03 -10.77
C SER A 115 -12.03 0.53 -11.88
N GLU A 116 -11.48 0.25 -13.05
CA GLU A 116 -12.22 -0.25 -14.23
C GLU A 116 -13.52 0.55 -14.55
N GLY A 117 -13.49 1.88 -14.41
CA GLY A 117 -14.63 2.75 -14.70
C GLY A 117 -15.77 2.68 -13.67
N ARG A 118 -15.55 2.05 -12.50
CA ARG A 118 -16.48 2.00 -11.37
C ARG A 118 -15.91 2.77 -10.19
N LEU A 119 -16.81 3.31 -9.36
CA LEU A 119 -16.46 4.03 -8.14
C LEU A 119 -16.58 3.07 -6.95
N PHE A 120 -15.56 2.99 -6.13
CA PHE A 120 -15.52 2.16 -4.94
C PHE A 120 -15.39 3.01 -3.70
N VAL A 121 -16.02 2.57 -2.62
CA VAL A 121 -15.77 3.07 -1.27
C VAL A 121 -15.52 1.92 -0.32
N GLY A 122 -14.79 2.19 0.76
CA GLY A 122 -14.55 1.22 1.80
C GLY A 122 -13.98 1.86 3.05
N SER A 123 -13.77 1.04 4.06
CA SER A 123 -13.11 1.41 5.30
C SER A 123 -12.34 0.20 5.82
N MET A 124 -11.21 0.45 6.49
CA MET A 124 -10.49 -0.57 7.24
C MET A 124 -9.71 0.05 8.40
N PRO A 125 -9.36 -0.73 9.44
CA PRO A 125 -8.53 -0.22 10.53
C PRO A 125 -7.19 0.32 10.03
N VAL A 126 -6.68 1.40 10.64
CA VAL A 126 -5.36 1.99 10.31
C VAL A 126 -4.23 0.94 10.34
N ALA A 127 -4.29 -0.02 11.26
CA ALA A 127 -3.31 -1.09 11.34
C ALA A 127 -3.30 -1.99 10.08
N GLN A 128 -4.47 -2.25 9.50
CA GLN A 128 -4.60 -2.99 8.25
C GLN A 128 -4.12 -2.16 7.06
N TRP A 129 -4.49 -0.87 7.00
CA TRP A 129 -4.03 0.06 5.97
C TRP A 129 -2.50 0.14 5.90
N ARG A 130 -1.84 0.32 7.05
CA ARG A 130 -0.37 0.38 7.16
C ARG A 130 0.33 -0.94 6.83
N SER A 131 -0.41 -2.05 6.73
CA SER A 131 0.15 -3.36 6.37
C SER A 131 0.12 -3.66 4.87
N ILE A 132 -0.52 -2.79 4.06
CA ILE A 132 -0.72 -3.04 2.62
C ILE A 132 0.61 -3.33 1.91
N GLY A 133 1.66 -2.53 2.16
CA GLY A 133 2.96 -2.61 1.48
C GLY A 133 4.06 -3.41 2.18
N THR A 134 3.83 -3.86 3.41
CA THR A 134 4.87 -4.45 4.27
C THR A 134 4.74 -5.95 4.47
N ARG A 135 3.73 -6.60 3.86
CA ARG A 135 3.56 -8.06 3.95
C ARG A 135 4.19 -8.77 2.76
N ASP A 136 5.18 -9.61 3.04
CA ASP A 136 5.63 -10.68 2.14
C ASP A 136 5.46 -12.02 2.88
N GLU A 137 4.37 -12.73 2.59
CA GLU A 137 4.05 -14.01 3.23
C GLU A 137 5.05 -15.11 2.86
N ASN A 138 5.76 -14.94 1.75
CA ASN A 138 6.71 -15.92 1.22
C ASN A 138 8.17 -15.54 1.56
N ASP A 139 8.40 -14.52 2.39
CA ASP A 139 9.74 -14.04 2.74
C ASP A 139 10.60 -15.13 3.40
N SER A 140 10.03 -15.84 4.37
CA SER A 140 10.74 -16.94 5.06
C SER A 140 11.09 -18.08 4.09
N ALA A 141 10.15 -18.46 3.23
CA ALA A 141 10.36 -19.51 2.24
C ALA A 141 11.42 -19.09 1.20
N PHE A 142 11.43 -17.81 0.80
CA PHE A 142 12.46 -17.30 -0.09
C PHE A 142 13.85 -17.32 0.56
N GLN A 143 13.95 -16.88 1.83
CA GLN A 143 15.21 -16.93 2.58
C GLN A 143 15.76 -18.37 2.69
N GLU A 144 14.90 -19.37 2.85
CA GLU A 144 15.30 -20.77 2.82
C GLU A 144 15.92 -21.19 1.48
N THR A 145 15.43 -20.69 0.33
CA THR A 145 16.02 -20.99 -0.99
C THR A 145 17.38 -20.32 -1.20
N ILE A 146 17.60 -19.14 -0.62
CA ILE A 146 18.91 -18.47 -0.60
C ILE A 146 19.89 -19.34 0.20
N GLU A 147 19.42 -19.91 1.31
CA GLU A 147 20.21 -20.80 2.13
C GLU A 147 20.47 -22.15 1.44
N HIS A 148 19.48 -22.89 0.96
CA HIS A 148 19.74 -24.27 0.57
C HIS A 148 20.36 -24.50 -0.81
N ASP A 149 20.62 -23.43 -1.59
CA ASP A 149 21.08 -23.51 -2.99
C ASP A 149 20.29 -24.53 -3.82
N SER A 150 18.99 -24.65 -3.49
CA SER A 150 18.09 -25.61 -4.09
C SER A 150 17.29 -24.93 -5.20
N SER A 151 17.20 -25.62 -6.35
CA SER A 151 16.32 -25.24 -7.46
C SER A 151 14.87 -25.67 -7.26
N SER A 152 14.54 -26.19 -6.06
CA SER A 152 13.20 -26.65 -5.72
C SER A 152 12.25 -25.46 -5.55
N SER A 153 11.19 -25.43 -6.38
CA SER A 153 10.09 -24.46 -6.44
C SER A 153 10.31 -23.18 -5.63
N ILE A 154 11.01 -22.22 -6.22
CA ILE A 154 11.02 -20.84 -5.72
C ILE A 154 9.56 -20.39 -5.67
N PRO A 155 9.03 -19.98 -4.50
CA PRO A 155 7.69 -19.44 -4.43
C PRO A 155 7.65 -18.13 -5.21
N ASP A 156 7.00 -18.17 -6.37
CA ASP A 156 6.64 -16.96 -7.11
C ASP A 156 5.91 -16.01 -6.16
N LEU A 157 6.33 -14.75 -6.16
CA LEU A 157 5.54 -13.71 -5.53
C LEU A 157 4.41 -13.33 -6.48
N ILE A 158 3.22 -13.04 -5.97
CA ILE A 158 2.13 -12.48 -6.77
C ILE A 158 2.09 -11.00 -6.45
N ASP A 159 2.29 -10.15 -7.45
CA ASP A 159 2.19 -8.71 -7.27
C ASP A 159 0.73 -8.26 -7.11
N TYR A 160 0.49 -6.99 -6.78
CA TYR A 160 -0.90 -6.53 -6.56
C TYR A 160 -1.78 -6.58 -7.82
N SER A 161 -1.19 -6.67 -9.01
CA SER A 161 -1.93 -6.87 -10.27
C SER A 161 -2.30 -8.34 -10.53
N GLY A 162 -1.84 -9.26 -9.68
CA GLY A 162 -2.01 -10.70 -9.86
C GLY A 162 -0.92 -11.32 -10.75
N GLN A 163 0.12 -10.57 -11.13
CA GLN A 163 1.22 -11.07 -11.94
C GLN A 163 2.18 -11.88 -11.09
N ARG A 164 2.61 -13.04 -11.60
CA ARG A 164 3.68 -13.82 -10.98
C ARG A 164 5.03 -13.16 -11.23
N ILE A 165 5.72 -12.87 -10.14
CA ILE A 165 7.04 -12.27 -10.09
C ILE A 165 8.03 -13.36 -9.61
N PRO A 166 8.86 -13.89 -10.51
CA PRO A 166 9.90 -14.83 -10.10
C PRO A 166 10.95 -14.08 -9.27
N ARG A 167 11.48 -14.76 -8.25
CA ARG A 167 12.61 -14.28 -7.46
C ARG A 167 13.81 -15.16 -7.73
N ASP A 168 14.97 -14.61 -8.04
CA ASP A 168 16.18 -15.40 -8.27
C ASP A 168 17.07 -15.39 -7.01
N PRO A 169 17.20 -16.53 -6.31
CA PRO A 169 18.08 -16.64 -5.16
C PRO A 169 19.55 -16.31 -5.48
N ALA A 170 19.99 -16.47 -6.73
CA ALA A 170 21.35 -16.11 -7.14
C ALA A 170 21.56 -14.58 -7.10
N ILE A 171 20.55 -13.80 -7.50
CA ILE A 171 20.59 -12.32 -7.42
C ILE A 171 20.67 -11.89 -5.95
N ALA A 172 19.89 -12.53 -5.06
CA ALA A 172 19.92 -12.24 -3.63
C ALA A 172 21.29 -12.60 -2.99
N ARG A 173 21.87 -13.75 -3.34
CA ARG A 173 23.21 -14.13 -2.86
C ARG A 173 24.30 -13.16 -3.33
N GLU A 174 24.22 -12.72 -4.59
CA GLU A 174 25.12 -11.70 -5.12
C GLU A 174 24.99 -10.38 -4.35
N ALA A 175 23.76 -9.93 -4.06
CA ALA A 175 23.52 -8.73 -3.26
C ALA A 175 24.09 -8.84 -1.83
N ILE A 176 23.93 -9.99 -1.17
CA ILE A 176 24.53 -10.27 0.15
C ILE A 176 26.06 -10.28 0.07
N SER A 177 26.65 -10.87 -0.98
CA SER A 177 28.10 -10.88 -1.17
C SER A 177 28.65 -9.46 -1.37
N ARG A 178 27.99 -8.64 -2.21
CA ARG A 178 28.35 -7.22 -2.43
C ARG A 178 28.21 -6.35 -1.19
N SER A 179 27.39 -6.75 -0.20
CA SER A 179 27.32 -6.05 1.08
C SER A 179 28.54 -6.29 1.98
N GLN A 180 29.50 -7.13 1.56
CA GLN A 180 30.63 -7.58 2.35
C GLN A 180 30.19 -8.24 3.67
N HIS A 181 29.02 -8.88 3.65
CA HIS A 181 28.40 -9.50 4.82
C HIS A 181 28.15 -8.51 5.99
N LEU A 182 27.87 -7.25 5.66
CA LEU A 182 27.42 -6.23 6.61
C LEU A 182 25.92 -5.97 6.44
N CYS A 183 25.24 -5.74 7.56
CA CYS A 183 23.85 -5.28 7.57
C CYS A 183 23.77 -3.87 6.99
N ALA A 184 22.93 -3.68 5.97
CA ALA A 184 22.79 -2.42 5.26
C ALA A 184 22.30 -1.29 6.18
N TYR A 185 21.48 -1.58 7.18
CA TYR A 185 21.02 -0.56 8.13
C TYR A 185 22.13 -0.14 9.11
N THR A 186 22.76 -1.09 9.80
CA THR A 186 23.71 -0.79 10.89
C THR A 186 25.16 -0.61 10.44
N GLY A 187 25.51 -1.10 9.25
CA GLY A 187 26.90 -1.21 8.78
C GLY A 187 27.74 -2.23 9.57
N LYS A 188 27.11 -3.13 10.32
CA LYS A 188 27.79 -4.11 11.19
C LYS A 188 27.47 -5.54 10.77
N PRO A 189 28.38 -6.50 11.01
CA PRO A 189 28.07 -7.91 10.84
C PRO A 189 27.04 -8.36 11.89
N THR A 190 26.28 -9.40 11.55
CA THR A 190 25.40 -10.09 12.50
C THR A 190 26.24 -10.80 13.58
N PRO A 191 25.76 -10.93 14.84
CA PRO A 191 26.54 -11.51 15.94
C PRO A 191 26.86 -13.00 15.82
N PHE A 192 26.33 -13.69 14.80
CA PHE A 192 26.57 -15.12 14.59
C PHE A 192 26.87 -15.42 13.12
N THR A 193 27.64 -16.48 12.92
CA THR A 193 28.05 -16.99 11.61
C THR A 193 27.07 -18.06 11.15
N SER A 194 26.62 -17.99 9.89
CA SER A 194 25.86 -19.06 9.25
C SER A 194 26.74 -20.30 9.17
N ARG A 195 26.26 -21.43 9.69
CA ARG A 195 26.94 -22.73 9.57
C ARG A 195 27.17 -23.12 8.11
N ARG A 196 26.28 -22.67 7.23
CA ARG A 196 26.27 -23.05 5.83
C ARG A 196 27.24 -22.20 5.00
N THR A 197 27.17 -20.88 5.12
CA THR A 197 28.01 -19.98 4.31
C THR A 197 29.37 -19.70 4.93
N GLY A 198 29.51 -19.87 6.25
CA GLY A 198 30.72 -19.47 6.97
C GLY A 198 30.84 -17.95 7.19
N TYR A 199 29.83 -17.15 6.79
CA TYR A 199 29.80 -15.70 6.93
C TYR A 199 28.75 -15.25 7.97
N PRO A 200 28.80 -13.99 8.45
CA PRO A 200 27.71 -13.43 9.26
C PRO A 200 26.36 -13.62 8.57
N TYR A 201 25.37 -14.15 9.31
CA TYR A 201 24.06 -14.46 8.74
C TYR A 201 23.28 -13.19 8.40
N LEU A 202 22.77 -13.08 7.18
CA LEU A 202 21.97 -11.96 6.68
C LEU A 202 20.80 -12.49 5.85
N GLU A 203 19.75 -11.70 5.79
CA GLU A 203 18.54 -11.94 5.02
C GLU A 203 18.47 -10.91 3.89
N ALA A 204 18.06 -11.36 2.70
CA ALA A 204 17.87 -10.47 1.56
C ALA A 204 16.49 -9.81 1.64
N HIS A 205 16.44 -8.51 1.46
CA HIS A 205 15.20 -7.74 1.44
C HIS A 205 15.17 -6.82 0.22
N HIS A 206 14.09 -6.84 -0.55
CA HIS A 206 13.89 -5.90 -1.66
C HIS A 206 13.46 -4.53 -1.12
N LEU A 207 14.26 -3.51 -1.38
CA LEU A 207 14.05 -2.14 -0.91
C LEU A 207 12.79 -1.51 -1.52
N ILE A 208 12.61 -1.65 -2.83
CA ILE A 208 11.31 -1.41 -3.48
C ILE A 208 10.55 -2.75 -3.43
N PRO A 209 9.40 -2.83 -2.73
CA PRO A 209 8.66 -4.08 -2.58
C PRO A 209 8.30 -4.71 -3.92
N LEU A 210 8.59 -6.01 -4.09
CA LEU A 210 8.30 -6.74 -5.33
C LEU A 210 6.81 -6.82 -5.66
N GLY A 211 5.94 -6.70 -4.64
CA GLY A 211 4.49 -6.61 -4.83
C GLY A 211 4.05 -5.44 -5.74
N LEU A 212 4.95 -4.49 -5.98
CA LEU A 212 4.73 -3.32 -6.83
C LEU A 212 5.32 -3.45 -8.24
N GLN A 213 5.79 -4.63 -8.68
CA GLN A 213 6.46 -4.79 -9.97
C GLN A 213 5.68 -4.20 -11.16
N SER A 214 4.35 -4.38 -11.22
CA SER A 214 3.50 -3.77 -12.26
C SER A 214 3.50 -2.23 -12.30
N GLN A 215 3.96 -1.56 -11.25
CA GLN A 215 4.07 -0.10 -11.17
C GLN A 215 5.40 0.44 -11.69
N PHE A 216 6.34 -0.45 -12.06
CA PHE A 216 7.67 -0.08 -12.52
C PHE A 216 7.96 -0.72 -13.89
N ASP A 217 8.59 0.05 -14.77
CA ASP A 217 8.99 -0.38 -16.12
C ASP A 217 10.32 -1.15 -16.15
N PHE A 218 10.96 -1.30 -15.00
CA PHE A 218 12.18 -2.07 -14.80
C PHE A 218 11.96 -3.23 -13.83
N ARG A 219 12.81 -4.25 -13.92
CA ARG A 219 12.75 -5.41 -13.03
C ARG A 219 13.18 -5.02 -11.61
N LEU A 220 12.30 -5.23 -10.64
CA LEU A 220 12.58 -4.98 -9.23
C LEU A 220 13.44 -6.07 -8.57
N ASP A 221 13.42 -7.30 -9.09
CA ASP A 221 14.34 -8.35 -8.67
C ASP A 221 15.71 -8.17 -9.33
N CYS A 222 16.49 -7.24 -8.77
CA CYS A 222 17.85 -6.90 -9.20
C CYS A 222 18.75 -6.62 -7.99
N VAL A 223 20.07 -6.71 -8.18
CA VAL A 223 21.06 -6.59 -7.10
C VAL A 223 20.99 -5.22 -6.42
N GLU A 224 20.75 -4.17 -7.20
CA GLU A 224 20.68 -2.79 -6.73
C GLU A 224 19.49 -2.54 -5.79
N ASN A 225 18.37 -3.23 -6.04
CA ASN A 225 17.16 -3.13 -5.22
C ASN A 225 17.20 -4.05 -3.98
N ILE A 226 18.14 -5.00 -3.90
CA ILE A 226 18.25 -5.87 -2.72
C ILE A 226 19.23 -5.26 -1.69
N VAL A 227 18.81 -5.29 -0.43
CA VAL A 227 19.63 -4.95 0.73
C VAL A 227 19.79 -6.17 1.64
N ALA A 228 20.99 -6.36 2.18
CA ALA A 228 21.25 -7.42 3.14
C ALA A 228 20.99 -6.89 4.56
N LEU A 229 20.02 -7.44 5.26
CA LEU A 229 19.65 -7.05 6.62
C LEU A 229 19.96 -8.19 7.59
N ASN A 230 20.23 -7.85 8.85
CA ASN A 230 20.22 -8.90 9.88
C ASN A 230 18.76 -9.23 10.25
N PRO A 231 18.50 -10.39 10.89
CA PRO A 231 17.13 -10.83 11.16
C PRO A 231 16.31 -9.85 12.00
N LEU A 232 16.96 -9.08 12.88
CA LEU A 232 16.29 -8.08 13.71
C LEU A 232 15.75 -6.93 12.85
N TRP A 233 16.60 -6.32 12.03
CA TRP A 233 16.21 -5.16 11.23
C TRP A 233 15.35 -5.54 10.04
N HIS A 234 15.50 -6.76 9.53
CA HIS A 234 14.58 -7.30 8.54
C HIS A 234 13.16 -7.43 9.12
N ARG A 235 13.00 -8.04 10.29
CA ARG A 235 11.67 -8.08 10.96
C ARG A 235 11.15 -6.69 11.31
N ALA A 236 12.03 -5.78 11.74
CA ALA A 236 11.64 -4.42 12.09
C ALA A 236 11.07 -3.64 10.90
N ILE A 237 11.63 -3.78 9.69
CA ILE A 237 11.13 -3.06 8.51
C ILE A 237 9.71 -3.51 8.10
N HIS A 238 9.34 -4.76 8.42
CA HIS A 238 8.00 -5.31 8.13
C HIS A 238 6.97 -5.09 9.25
N HIS A 239 7.40 -5.01 10.51
CA HIS A 239 6.50 -5.12 11.66
C HIS A 239 6.56 -3.96 12.66
N ALA A 240 7.57 -3.08 12.58
CA ALA A 240 7.66 -1.97 13.49
C ALA A 240 6.61 -0.89 13.17
N VAL A 241 6.40 0.02 14.11
CA VAL A 241 5.58 1.20 13.89
C VAL A 241 6.22 2.14 12.86
N PRO A 242 5.45 2.98 12.15
CA PRO A 242 5.98 3.79 11.05
C PRO A 242 7.18 4.67 11.38
N PRO A 243 7.31 5.31 12.56
CA PRO A 243 8.52 6.07 12.87
C PRO A 243 9.80 5.24 12.76
N THR A 244 9.76 3.99 13.24
CA THR A 244 10.90 3.06 13.17
C THR A 244 11.16 2.59 11.74
N VAL A 245 10.10 2.22 11.00
CA VAL A 245 10.23 1.79 9.59
C VAL A 245 10.77 2.93 8.74
N SER A 246 10.23 4.14 8.89
CA SER A 246 10.68 5.34 8.19
C SER A 246 12.14 5.67 8.47
N GLU A 247 12.62 5.51 9.71
CA GLU A 247 14.06 5.66 10.01
C GLU A 247 14.91 4.65 9.23
N ILE A 248 14.53 3.37 9.26
CA ILE A 248 15.23 2.30 8.55
C ILE A 248 15.25 2.59 7.04
N VAL A 249 14.09 2.82 6.45
CA VAL A 249 13.90 3.08 5.03
C VAL A 249 14.67 4.32 4.58
N THR A 250 14.69 5.39 5.38
CA THR A 250 15.46 6.60 5.07
C THR A 250 16.96 6.30 4.95
N ARG A 251 17.53 5.57 5.92
CA ARG A 251 18.96 5.20 5.86
C ARG A 251 19.28 4.28 4.68
N LEU A 252 18.37 3.37 4.35
CA LEU A 252 18.54 2.48 3.20
C LEU A 252 18.44 3.27 1.88
N ALA A 253 17.54 4.24 1.80
CA ALA A 253 17.39 5.13 0.66
C ALA A 253 18.65 5.97 0.42
N GLU A 254 19.26 6.52 1.47
CA GLU A 254 20.54 7.24 1.38
C GLU A 254 21.65 6.35 0.79
N ARG A 255 21.72 5.08 1.22
CA ARG A 255 22.70 4.10 0.70
C ARG A 255 22.41 3.63 -0.72
N ARG A 256 21.21 3.89 -1.23
CA ARG A 256 20.76 3.54 -2.59
C ARG A 256 20.38 4.77 -3.42
N ALA A 257 20.85 5.96 -3.02
CA ALA A 257 20.43 7.22 -3.64
C ALA A 257 20.68 7.28 -5.16
N ALA A 258 21.79 6.70 -5.63
CA ALA A 258 22.08 6.65 -7.08
C ALA A 258 21.08 5.76 -7.84
N PHE A 259 20.74 4.59 -7.29
CA PHE A 259 19.76 3.67 -7.87
C PHE A 259 18.35 4.30 -7.87
N LEU A 260 17.92 4.81 -6.72
CA LEU A 260 16.61 5.47 -6.59
C LEU A 260 16.51 6.70 -7.50
N GLY A 261 17.55 7.54 -7.52
CA GLY A 261 17.60 8.72 -8.38
C GLY A 261 17.57 8.40 -9.88
N HIS A 262 18.22 7.30 -10.30
CA HIS A 262 18.14 6.82 -11.68
C HIS A 262 16.70 6.47 -12.11
N HIS A 263 15.90 5.97 -11.18
CA HIS A 263 14.49 5.62 -11.39
C HIS A 263 13.51 6.72 -10.93
N GLY A 264 14.00 7.93 -10.64
CA GLY A 264 13.15 9.07 -10.26
C GLY A 264 12.45 8.93 -8.91
N LEU A 265 12.94 8.08 -8.01
CA LEU A 265 12.37 7.87 -6.68
C LEU A 265 13.10 8.68 -5.62
N SER A 266 12.34 9.34 -4.74
CA SER A 266 12.86 9.99 -3.55
C SER A 266 12.73 9.11 -2.29
N PRO A 267 13.45 9.42 -1.20
CA PRO A 267 13.23 8.75 0.09
C PRO A 267 11.78 8.85 0.59
N ALA A 268 11.09 9.96 0.30
CA ALA A 268 9.69 10.15 0.67
C ALA A 268 8.76 9.22 -0.13
N ASP A 269 9.06 8.97 -1.41
CA ASP A 269 8.30 8.00 -2.20
C ASP A 269 8.48 6.60 -1.62
N LEU A 270 9.71 6.25 -1.24
CA LEU A 270 9.99 4.96 -0.63
C LEU A 270 9.22 4.76 0.68
N ILE A 271 9.18 5.75 1.57
CA ILE A 271 8.37 5.69 2.81
C ILE A 271 6.89 5.39 2.51
N ARG A 272 6.33 5.97 1.43
CA ARG A 272 4.95 5.69 0.99
C ARG A 272 4.78 4.26 0.47
N LEU A 273 5.80 3.69 -0.19
CA LEU A 273 5.77 2.28 -0.63
C LEU A 273 5.71 1.29 0.54
N TYR A 274 6.20 1.71 1.73
CA TYR A 274 6.09 0.94 2.97
C TYR A 274 4.82 1.28 3.79
N GLY A 275 3.87 2.05 3.26
CA GLY A 275 2.64 2.41 3.97
C GLY A 275 2.88 3.25 5.23
N CYS A 276 4.00 3.96 5.28
CA CYS A 276 4.46 4.73 6.42
C CYS A 276 4.29 6.24 6.22
N GLU A 277 3.41 6.64 5.30
CA GLU A 277 3.01 8.04 5.16
C GLU A 277 2.28 8.55 6.42
N GLU A 278 2.40 9.85 6.65
CA GLU A 278 1.57 10.52 7.65
C GLU A 278 0.11 10.46 7.22
N ILE A 279 -0.73 9.96 8.11
CA ILE A 279 -2.18 9.88 7.92
C ILE A 279 -2.75 10.91 8.90
N ALA A 280 -3.25 12.03 8.37
CA ALA A 280 -3.86 13.10 9.16
C ALA A 280 -5.38 12.92 9.23
#